data_AF-M4BD10-F1
#
_entry.id   AF-M4BD10-F1
#
_cell.length_a   1.000
_cell.length_b   1.000
_cell.length_c   1.000
_cell.angle_alpha   90.00
_cell.angle_beta   90.00
_cell.angle_gamma   90.00
#
_symmetry.space_group_name_H-M   'P 1'
#
loop_
_entity.id
_entity.type
_entity.pdbx_description
1 polymer ?
#
loop_
_entity_poly.entity_id
_entity_poly.type
_entity_poly.pdbx_seq_one_letter_code
_entity_poly.pdbx_strand_id
1 'polypeptide(L)'
;MITSGYVLPVLEFVYTNTLELDQALLRNFISMLFARIAPPFSPKFSAALTKILTHPKVQTAIKLCPIESKAKLRSFVGFCKKNPSVLSAAHF
;
A
#
# COMPACT_ATOMS: atom_id res chain seq x y z
N MET A 1 -4.76 3.63 14.24
CA MET A 1 -3.78 2.52 14.33
C MET A 1 -2.60 2.67 13.36
N ILE A 2 -2.81 2.88 12.06
CA ILE A 2 -1.70 3.06 11.08
C ILE A 2 -0.80 4.27 11.40
N THR A 3 -1.33 5.28 12.08
CA THR A 3 -0.70 6.58 12.35
C THR A 3 0.22 6.63 13.58
N SER A 4 0.43 5.53 14.29
CA SER A 4 1.20 5.48 15.55
C SER A 4 2.41 4.55 15.48
N GLY A 5 3.00 4.39 14.28
CA GLY A 5 4.16 3.52 14.06
C GLY A 5 3.83 2.04 13.84
N TYR A 6 2.60 1.61 14.09
CA TYR A 6 2.15 0.21 13.95
C TYR A 6 1.69 -0.15 12.52
N VAL A 7 2.33 0.41 11.49
CA VAL A 7 1.88 0.23 10.10
C VAL A 7 2.24 -1.14 9.53
N LEU A 8 3.44 -1.65 9.82
CA LEU A 8 3.93 -2.90 9.21
C LEU A 8 3.07 -4.13 9.59
N PRO A 9 2.68 -4.34 10.86
CA PRO A 9 1.82 -5.48 11.20
C PRO A 9 0.43 -5.38 10.57
N VAL A 10 -0.08 -4.15 10.37
CA VAL A 10 -1.35 -3.93 9.66
C VAL A 10 -1.21 -4.29 8.18
N LEU A 11 -0.11 -3.91 7.53
CA LEU A 11 0.17 -4.32 6.16
C LEU A 11 0.27 -5.85 6.03
N GLU A 12 0.97 -6.49 6.97
CA GLU A 12 1.10 -7.95 7.02
C GLU A 12 -0.26 -8.62 7.20
N PHE A 13 -1.09 -8.15 8.14
CA PHE A 13 -2.45 -8.67 8.32
C PHE A 13 -3.26 -8.56 7.04
N VAL A 14 -3.26 -7.41 6.38
CA VAL A 14 -4.01 -7.22 5.13
C VAL A 14 -3.49 -8.16 4.05
N TYR A 15 -2.17 -8.30 3.91
CA TYR A 15 -1.56 -9.20 2.94
C TYR A 15 -1.98 -10.65 3.17
N THR A 16 -1.80 -11.16 4.40
CA THR A 16 -2.13 -12.54 4.78
C THR A 16 -3.61 -12.85 4.59
N ASN A 17 -4.50 -11.90 4.87
CA ASN A 17 -5.95 -12.11 4.83
C ASN A 17 -6.60 -11.55 3.54
N THR A 18 -5.82 -11.17 2.53
CA THR A 18 -6.36 -10.50 1.33
C THR A 18 -7.48 -11.30 0.65
N LEU A 19 -7.40 -12.64 0.65
CA LEU A 19 -8.42 -13.50 0.04
C LEU A 19 -9.74 -13.51 0.82
N GLU A 20 -9.71 -13.31 2.13
CA GLU A 20 -10.89 -13.30 3.00
C GLU A 20 -11.55 -11.91 3.06
N LEU A 21 -10.75 -10.84 2.96
CA LEU A 21 -11.25 -9.46 3.01
C LEU A 21 -12.11 -9.11 1.79
N ASP A 22 -13.28 -8.52 1.98
CA ASP A 22 -14.10 -8.11 0.84
C ASP A 22 -13.50 -6.92 0.06
N GLN A 23 -14.02 -6.69 -1.16
CA GLN A 23 -13.56 -5.62 -2.04
C GLN A 23 -13.72 -4.21 -1.45
N ALA A 24 -14.78 -3.97 -0.67
CA ALA A 24 -15.04 -2.67 -0.07
C ALA A 24 -14.06 -2.38 1.07
N LEU A 25 -13.73 -3.38 1.89
CA LEU A 25 -12.70 -3.29 2.93
C LEU A 25 -11.34 -3.01 2.33
N LEU A 26 -10.92 -3.75 1.29
CA LEU A 26 -9.65 -3.51 0.61
C LEU A 26 -9.60 -2.09 0.01
N ARG A 27 -10.66 -1.66 -0.66
CA ARG A 27 -10.77 -0.31 -1.22
C ARG A 27 -10.64 0.76 -0.13
N ASN A 28 -11.41 0.62 0.94
CA ASN A 28 -11.42 1.57 2.06
C ASN A 28 -10.04 1.65 2.72
N PHE A 29 -9.41 0.51 2.99
CA PHE A 29 -8.06 0.42 3.54
C PHE A 29 -7.05 1.20 2.68
N ILE A 30 -7.03 0.95 1.36
CA ILE A 30 -6.12 1.62 0.42
C ILE A 30 -6.38 3.13 0.37
N SER A 31 -7.65 3.55 0.28
CA SER A 31 -8.01 4.97 0.28
C SER A 31 -7.57 5.68 1.56
N MET A 32 -7.84 5.09 2.73
CA MET A 32 -7.42 5.65 4.01
C MET A 32 -5.89 5.70 4.14
N LEU A 33 -5.20 4.65 3.72
CA LEU A 33 -3.74 4.59 3.77
C LEU A 33 -3.13 5.72 2.93
N PHE A 34 -3.55 5.86 1.66
CA PHE A 34 -3.02 6.90 0.77
C PHE A 34 -3.38 8.32 1.16
N ALA A 35 -4.46 8.52 1.92
CA ALA A 35 -4.80 9.81 2.51
C ALA A 35 -3.84 10.21 3.65
N ARG A 36 -3.15 9.24 4.27
CA ARG A 36 -2.36 9.46 5.49
C ARG A 36 -0.85 9.32 5.32
N ILE A 37 -0.38 8.72 4.23
CA ILE A 37 1.06 8.55 3.98
C ILE A 37 1.60 9.64 3.06
N ALA A 38 2.86 10.00 3.28
CA ALA A 38 3.64 10.90 2.44
C ALA A 38 5.11 10.44 2.44
N PRO A 39 5.88 10.71 1.37
CA PRO A 39 7.31 10.43 1.37
C PRO A 39 8.05 11.28 2.43
N PRO A 40 9.25 10.86 2.90
CA PRO A 40 9.99 9.67 2.46
C PRO A 40 9.42 8.36 3.03
N PHE A 41 9.46 7.30 2.21
CA PHE A 41 9.02 5.97 2.63
C PHE A 41 10.22 5.10 3.01
N SER A 42 10.11 4.35 4.11
CA SER A 42 11.13 3.37 4.46
C SER A 42 11.13 2.19 3.47
N PRO A 43 12.25 1.49 3.29
CA PRO A 43 12.31 0.35 2.39
C PRO A 43 11.34 -0.77 2.78
N LYS A 44 11.27 -1.11 4.08
CA LYS A 44 10.36 -2.14 4.61
C LYS A 44 8.89 -1.82 4.31
N PHE A 45 8.49 -0.56 4.51
CA PHE A 45 7.14 -0.11 4.20
C PHE A 45 6.86 -0.17 2.70
N SER A 46 7.78 0.34 1.88
CA SER A 46 7.64 0.37 0.41
C SER A 46 7.47 -1.04 -0.16
N ALA A 47 8.26 -2.00 0.31
CA ALA A 47 8.18 -3.39 -0.13
C ALA A 47 6.88 -4.08 0.32
N ALA A 48 6.51 -3.95 1.60
CA ALA A 48 5.28 -4.53 2.12
C ALA A 48 4.03 -3.98 1.41
N LEU A 49 3.97 -2.66 1.24
CA LEU A 49 2.86 -2.02 0.52
C LEU A 49 2.83 -2.44 -0.96
N THR A 50 3.99 -2.51 -1.62
CA THR A 50 4.06 -2.97 -3.03
C THR A 50 3.50 -4.37 -3.18
N LYS A 51 3.81 -5.31 -2.27
CA LYS A 51 3.25 -6.69 -2.29
C LYS A 51 1.72 -6.70 -2.22
N ILE A 52 1.13 -5.85 -1.38
CA ILE A 52 -0.33 -5.71 -1.28
C ILE A 52 -0.90 -5.13 -2.57
N LEU A 53 -0.29 -4.05 -3.06
CA LEU A 53 -0.78 -3.33 -4.24
C LEU A 53 -0.71 -4.19 -5.49
N THR A 54 0.27 -5.09 -5.65
CA THR A 54 0.37 -5.96 -6.83
C THR A 54 -0.59 -7.16 -6.79
N HIS A 55 -1.26 -7.42 -5.67
CA HIS A 55 -2.22 -8.51 -5.57
C HIS A 55 -3.43 -8.27 -6.50
N PRO A 56 -3.85 -9.24 -7.34
CA PRO A 56 -4.91 -9.05 -8.34
C PRO A 56 -6.23 -8.54 -7.74
N LYS A 57 -6.62 -9.09 -6.58
CA LYS A 57 -7.83 -8.66 -5.85
C LYS A 57 -7.76 -7.20 -5.41
N VAL A 58 -6.58 -6.73 -4.98
CA VAL A 58 -6.35 -5.34 -4.57
C VAL A 58 -6.31 -4.42 -5.78
N GLN A 59 -5.73 -4.86 -6.90
CA GLN A 59 -5.79 -4.13 -8.18
C GLN A 59 -7.24 -3.88 -8.63
N THR A 60 -8.12 -4.86 -8.47
CA THR A 60 -9.56 -4.68 -8.73
C THR A 60 -10.17 -3.63 -7.80
N ALA A 61 -9.84 -3.65 -6.50
CA ALA A 61 -10.33 -2.65 -5.54
C ALA A 61 -9.84 -1.24 -5.90
N ILE A 62 -8.58 -1.10 -6.32
CA ILE A 62 -7.95 0.17 -6.73
C ILE A 62 -8.66 0.78 -7.95
N LYS A 63 -9.13 -0.03 -8.90
CA LYS A 63 -9.88 0.47 -10.06
C LYS A 63 -11.14 1.24 -9.65
N LEU A 64 -11.74 0.86 -8.52
CA LEU A 64 -12.94 1.49 -7.95
C LEU A 64 -12.64 2.66 -7.02
N CYS A 65 -11.36 2.97 -6.73
CA CYS A 65 -11.01 4.10 -5.88
C CYS A 65 -11.29 5.46 -6.56
N PRO A 66 -11.55 6.52 -5.76
CA PRO A 66 -11.61 7.89 -6.24
C PRO A 66 -10.33 8.35 -6.95
N ILE A 67 -10.45 9.39 -7.78
CA ILE A 67 -9.34 9.96 -8.57
C ILE A 67 -8.19 10.41 -7.67
N GLU A 68 -8.48 10.99 -6.51
CA GLU A 68 -7.48 11.45 -5.55
C GLU A 68 -6.61 10.31 -5.01
N SER A 69 -7.24 9.20 -4.60
CA SER A 69 -6.52 8.00 -4.15
C SER A 69 -5.64 7.42 -5.27
N LYS A 70 -6.13 7.43 -6.51
CA LYS A 70 -5.35 7.00 -7.69
C LYS A 70 -4.16 7.93 -7.95
N ALA A 71 -4.31 9.24 -7.73
CA ALA A 71 -3.21 10.20 -7.86
C ALA A 71 -2.12 9.94 -6.80
N LYS A 72 -2.50 9.67 -5.55
CA LYS A 72 -1.56 9.30 -4.48
C LYS A 72 -0.85 7.97 -4.76
N LEU A 73 -1.57 6.98 -5.28
CA LEU A 73 -0.96 5.72 -5.75
C LEU A 73 0.10 5.98 -6.84
N ARG A 74 -0.21 6.80 -7.85
CA ARG A 74 0.76 7.18 -8.88
C ARG A 74 1.98 7.91 -8.30
N SER A 75 1.76 8.77 -7.31
CA SER A 75 2.84 9.45 -6.59
C SER A 75 3.76 8.46 -5.86
N PHE A 76 3.18 7.46 -5.17
CA PHE A 76 3.94 6.38 -4.53
C PHE A 76 4.76 5.56 -5.54
N VAL A 77 4.15 5.18 -6.67
CA VAL A 77 4.86 4.47 -7.75
C VAL A 77 6.00 5.33 -8.31
N GLY A 78 5.75 6.63 -8.51
CA GLY A 78 6.77 7.58 -8.96
C GLY A 78 7.94 7.70 -7.98
N PHE A 79 7.66 7.73 -6.67
CA PHE A 79 8.68 7.71 -5.63
C PHE A 79 9.53 6.43 -5.70
N CYS A 80 8.89 5.26 -5.77
CA CYS A 80 9.61 3.98 -5.80
C CYS A 80 10.48 3.83 -7.05
N LYS A 81 10.01 4.31 -8.21
CA LYS A 81 10.80 4.34 -9.45
C LYS A 81 12.03 5.26 -9.35
N LYS A 82 11.89 6.41 -8.69
CA LYS A 82 13.00 7.36 -8.47
C LYS A 82 14.00 6.85 -7.42
N ASN A 83 13.58 5.95 -6.53
CA ASN A 83 14.37 5.46 -5.40
C ASN A 83 14.38 3.91 -5.37
N PRO A 84 14.98 3.23 -6.36
CA PRO A 84 14.90 1.77 -6.47
C PRO A 84 15.47 1.02 -5.25
N SER A 85 16.39 1.63 -4.51
CA SER A 85 16.93 1.10 -3.25
C SER A 85 15.86 0.84 -2.18
N VAL A 86 14.73 1.57 -2.20
CA VAL A 86 13.62 1.36 -1.25
C VAL A 86 12.81 0.10 -1.54
N LEU A 87 12.91 -0.46 -2.76
CA LEU A 87 12.30 -1.74 -3.11
C LEU A 87 13.26 -2.92 -2.94
N SER A 88 14.57 -2.66 -3.00
CA SER A 88 15.62 -3.69 -2.96
C SER A 88 15.94 -4.21 -1.55
N ALA A 89 15.71 -3.41 -0.50
CA ALA A 89 16.08 -3.79 0.88
C ALA A 89 15.08 -4.76 1.56
N ALA A 90 14.23 -5.44 0.81
CA ALA A 90 13.25 -6.39 1.33
C ALA A 90 13.83 -7.81 1.45
N HIS A 91 14.99 -7.94 2.09
CA HIS A 91 15.39 -9.22 2.68
C HIS A 91 14.80 -9.27 4.09
N PHE A 92 13.79 -10.12 4.27
CA PHE A 92 13.48 -10.74 5.56
C PHE A 92 14.10 -12.13 5.52
#